data_AF-A0A0F9B3N7-F1
#
_entry.id   AF-A0A0F9B3N7-F1
#
_cell.length_a   1.000
_cell.length_b   1.000
_cell.length_c   1.000
_cell.angle_alpha   90.00
_cell.angle_beta   90.00
_cell.angle_gamma   90.00
#
_symmetry.space_group_name_H-M   'P 1'
#
loop_
_entity.id
_entity.type
_entity.pdbx_description
1 polymer ?
#
loop_
_entity_poly.entity_id
_entity_poly.type
_entity_poly.pdbx_seq_one_letter_code
_entity_poly.pdbx_strand_id
1 'polypeptide(L)'
;GNGSLDNKFFPSLGNHDWQSGSAPYTNYFTLPGNGYSSSSGNERYYDFVIGNIHFYSYDSDGNEPDGRTLGSTQANWLQGALAASTSQWNFVFMHHPPYSSANHGDQTAVQLPYKLWGADAVFAGHDHTYERIILDDFPYFVTGLGGRSIYSFGTPTTGSEVRYNQNYGAMKVVVDDTTATFQFYALNGFPGGALTDTYIVVIPEPATMLVLGLGLVPALLGRARRR
;
A
#
# COMPACT_ATOMS: atom_id res chain seq x y z
N GLY A 1 -5.28 10.58 -19.24
CA GLY A 1 -5.11 11.61 -20.30
C GLY A 1 -5.87 11.22 -21.56
N ASN A 2 -6.13 12.17 -22.46
CA ASN A 2 -7.05 12.10 -23.63
C ASN A 2 -6.83 10.99 -24.68
N GLY A 3 -6.01 9.97 -24.43
CA GLY A 3 -5.71 8.89 -25.38
C GLY A 3 -6.18 7.48 -24.98
N SER A 4 -6.68 7.29 -23.75
CA SER A 4 -7.18 6.00 -23.27
C SER A 4 -8.53 6.20 -22.57
N LEU A 5 -9.50 5.34 -22.89
CA LEU A 5 -10.80 5.30 -22.20
C LEU A 5 -10.67 4.79 -20.76
N ASP A 6 -9.61 4.02 -20.49
CA ASP A 6 -9.29 3.46 -19.19
C ASP A 6 -8.19 4.27 -18.51
N ASN A 7 -8.39 4.66 -17.25
CA ASN A 7 -7.28 5.14 -16.44
C ASN A 7 -6.33 3.98 -16.07
N LYS A 8 -5.03 4.17 -16.29
CA LYS A 8 -3.96 3.22 -15.97
C LYS A 8 -2.88 3.85 -15.08
N PHE A 9 -3.09 5.09 -14.64
CA PHE A 9 -2.14 5.84 -13.84
C PHE A 9 -2.86 6.49 -12.65
N PHE A 10 -2.48 6.06 -11.45
CA PHE A 10 -3.10 6.45 -10.19
C PHE A 10 -1.99 7.00 -9.28
N PRO A 11 -1.69 8.30 -9.37
CA PRO A 11 -0.63 8.91 -8.57
C PRO A 11 -1.08 9.18 -7.13
N SER A 12 -0.13 9.41 -6.23
CA SER A 12 -0.36 10.02 -4.92
C SER A 12 0.39 11.34 -4.85
N LEU A 13 -0.16 12.32 -4.14
CA LEU A 13 0.51 13.57 -3.85
C LEU A 13 1.77 13.35 -3.02
N GLY A 14 2.85 14.04 -3.39
CA GLY A 14 4.07 14.16 -2.60
C GLY A 14 4.37 15.59 -2.21
N ASN A 15 5.45 15.77 -1.43
CA ASN A 15 5.85 17.10 -0.98
C ASN A 15 6.20 18.05 -2.15
N HIS A 16 6.64 17.50 -3.29
CA HIS A 16 6.91 18.29 -4.48
C HIS A 16 5.66 18.82 -5.17
N ASP A 17 4.52 18.13 -5.06
CA ASP A 17 3.23 18.64 -5.52
C ASP A 17 2.75 19.74 -4.56
N TRP A 18 2.79 19.46 -3.25
CA TRP A 18 2.37 20.39 -2.20
C TRP A 18 3.18 21.69 -2.14
N GLN A 19 4.43 21.72 -2.60
CA GLN A 19 5.21 22.95 -2.80
C GLN A 19 4.51 23.98 -3.69
N SER A 20 3.64 23.54 -4.61
CA SER A 20 2.83 24.39 -5.48
C SER A 20 1.36 24.45 -5.04
N GLY A 21 1.04 23.87 -3.87
CA GLY A 21 -0.32 23.49 -3.47
C GLY A 21 -0.85 22.27 -4.24
N SER A 22 -1.97 21.69 -3.80
CA SER A 22 -2.57 20.53 -4.46
C SER A 22 -3.29 20.85 -5.78
N ALA A 23 -3.57 22.12 -6.07
CA ALA A 23 -4.37 22.53 -7.22
C ALA A 23 -3.78 22.11 -8.59
N PRO A 24 -2.48 22.24 -8.88
CA PRO A 24 -1.92 21.75 -10.14
C PRO A 24 -2.13 20.25 -10.35
N TYR A 25 -2.02 19.46 -9.28
CA TYR A 25 -2.25 18.01 -9.31
C TYR A 25 -3.72 17.69 -9.60
N THR A 26 -4.65 18.27 -8.84
CA THR A 26 -6.11 18.00 -9.01
C THR A 26 -6.68 18.60 -10.29
N ASN A 27 -6.04 19.62 -10.87
CA ASN A 27 -6.44 20.16 -12.18
C ASN A 27 -5.90 19.31 -13.34
N TYR A 28 -4.79 18.59 -13.15
CA TYR A 28 -4.16 17.79 -14.19
C TYR A 28 -4.73 16.36 -14.24
N PHE A 29 -4.92 15.75 -13.07
CA PHE A 29 -5.48 14.40 -12.94
C PHE A 29 -6.96 14.46 -12.59
N THR A 30 -7.74 13.55 -13.17
CA THR A 30 -9.09 13.22 -12.69
C THR A 30 -9.01 11.85 -12.04
N LEU A 31 -9.22 11.79 -10.73
CA LEU A 31 -8.94 10.59 -9.93
C LEU A 31 -10.20 10.09 -9.20
N PRO A 32 -10.41 8.76 -9.12
CA PRO A 32 -9.64 7.69 -9.77
C PRO A 32 -9.83 7.62 -11.30
N GLY A 33 -10.66 8.51 -11.86
CA GLY A 33 -10.90 8.63 -13.29
C GLY A 33 -12.05 7.77 -13.78
N ASN A 34 -12.34 7.86 -15.07
CA ASN A 34 -13.48 7.17 -15.68
C ASN A 34 -13.41 5.65 -15.48
N GLY A 35 -14.55 5.05 -15.11
CA GLY A 35 -14.67 3.61 -14.86
C GLY A 35 -14.37 3.18 -13.42
N TYR A 36 -13.99 4.10 -12.54
CA TYR A 36 -13.73 3.84 -11.12
C TYR A 36 -14.56 4.74 -10.22
N SER A 37 -14.81 4.26 -9.01
CA SER A 37 -15.47 5.00 -7.93
C SER A 37 -14.52 5.08 -6.74
N SER A 38 -14.56 6.22 -6.04
CA SER A 38 -13.82 6.47 -4.81
C SER A 38 -14.80 6.68 -3.67
N SER A 39 -14.61 5.99 -2.55
CA SER A 39 -15.38 6.11 -1.32
C SER A 39 -15.03 7.36 -0.51
N SER A 40 -13.87 7.98 -0.77
CA SER A 40 -13.45 9.22 -0.07
C SER A 40 -14.21 10.47 -0.53
N GLY A 41 -14.70 10.48 -1.77
CA GLY A 41 -15.22 11.70 -2.41
C GLY A 41 -14.15 12.79 -2.65
N ASN A 42 -12.86 12.44 -2.60
CA ASN A 42 -11.72 13.34 -2.73
C ASN A 42 -10.75 12.83 -3.82
N GLU A 43 -9.90 13.71 -4.33
CA GLU A 43 -8.84 13.39 -5.32
C GLU A 43 -7.42 13.48 -4.75
N ARG A 44 -7.25 14.06 -3.54
CA ARG A 44 -5.95 14.13 -2.83
C ARG A 44 -5.58 12.79 -2.21
N TYR A 45 -6.58 12.14 -1.62
CA TYR A 45 -6.56 10.77 -1.14
C TYR A 45 -7.84 10.10 -1.64
N TYR A 46 -7.72 8.88 -2.14
CA TYR A 46 -8.80 8.22 -2.87
C TYR A 46 -8.56 6.72 -2.95
N ASP A 47 -9.58 5.98 -3.37
CA ASP A 47 -9.55 4.55 -3.54
C ASP A 47 -10.15 4.12 -4.88
N PHE A 48 -9.81 2.91 -5.29
CA PHE A 48 -10.34 2.27 -6.50
C PHE A 48 -10.10 0.76 -6.47
N VAL A 49 -10.92 0.03 -7.22
CA VAL A 49 -10.81 -1.44 -7.32
C VAL A 49 -10.39 -1.84 -8.73
N ILE A 50 -9.41 -2.73 -8.84
CA ILE A 50 -9.02 -3.41 -10.09
C ILE A 50 -9.02 -4.91 -9.85
N GLY A 51 -9.96 -5.62 -10.50
CA GLY A 51 -10.13 -7.05 -10.26
C GLY A 51 -10.43 -7.34 -8.78
N ASN A 52 -9.62 -8.18 -8.16
CA ASN A 52 -9.76 -8.57 -6.74
C ASN A 52 -8.90 -7.72 -5.79
N ILE A 53 -8.42 -6.55 -6.24
CA ILE A 53 -7.54 -5.67 -5.48
C ILE A 53 -8.22 -4.32 -5.24
N HIS A 54 -8.28 -3.89 -3.99
CA HIS A 54 -8.64 -2.53 -3.59
C HIS A 54 -7.38 -1.73 -3.29
N PHE A 55 -7.20 -0.63 -3.99
CA PHE A 55 -6.09 0.30 -3.79
C PHE A 55 -6.56 1.54 -3.03
N TYR A 56 -5.70 2.05 -2.16
CA TYR A 56 -5.94 3.24 -1.35
C TYR A 56 -4.74 4.19 -1.47
N SER A 57 -4.92 5.31 -2.15
CA SER A 57 -3.96 6.43 -2.13
C SER A 57 -4.16 7.23 -0.86
N TYR A 58 -3.13 7.31 -0.02
CA TYR A 58 -3.11 8.14 1.18
C TYR A 58 -2.18 9.34 0.96
N ASP A 59 -2.67 10.56 1.20
CA ASP A 59 -1.85 11.76 1.21
C ASP A 59 -1.10 11.85 2.55
N SER A 60 0.21 11.59 2.46
CA SER A 60 1.10 11.53 3.60
C SER A 60 1.81 12.85 3.90
N ASP A 61 1.51 13.92 3.17
CA ASP A 61 2.14 15.23 3.34
C ASP A 61 1.59 15.99 4.55
N GLY A 62 2.45 16.78 5.19
CA GLY A 62 2.06 17.59 6.35
C GLY A 62 1.05 18.71 6.03
N ASN A 63 0.89 19.07 4.76
CA ASN A 63 -0.01 20.12 4.30
C ASN A 63 -1.44 19.61 3.98
N GLU A 64 -1.70 18.29 4.04
CA GLU A 64 -3.04 17.76 3.79
C GLU A 64 -4.05 18.29 4.82
N PRO A 65 -5.07 19.07 4.40
CA PRO A 65 -6.01 19.73 5.32
C PRO A 65 -6.88 18.77 6.12
N ASP A 66 -7.17 17.57 5.60
CA ASP A 66 -7.93 16.54 6.33
C ASP A 66 -7.06 15.75 7.33
N GLY A 67 -5.77 16.12 7.43
CA GLY A 67 -4.76 15.56 8.30
C GLY A 67 -4.19 14.24 7.79
N ARG A 68 -3.02 13.87 8.32
CA ARG A 68 -2.31 12.62 7.93
C ARG A 68 -2.03 11.65 9.08
N THR A 69 -2.31 12.06 10.32
CA THR A 69 -2.01 11.27 11.53
C THR A 69 -3.20 10.42 11.96
N LEU A 70 -2.96 9.48 12.87
CA LEU A 70 -4.03 8.70 13.51
C LEU A 70 -5.11 9.63 14.08
N GLY A 71 -6.38 9.31 13.83
CA GLY A 71 -7.54 10.09 14.26
C GLY A 71 -7.91 11.28 13.36
N SER A 72 -7.11 11.59 12.33
CA SER A 72 -7.46 12.59 11.31
C SER A 72 -8.68 12.15 10.48
N THR A 73 -9.33 13.09 9.79
CA THR A 73 -10.44 12.78 8.89
C THR A 73 -10.02 11.75 7.84
N GLN A 74 -8.83 11.93 7.26
CA GLN A 74 -8.27 11.01 6.28
C GLN A 74 -7.99 9.61 6.88
N ALA A 75 -7.35 9.53 8.05
CA ALA A 75 -7.05 8.25 8.70
C ALA A 75 -8.32 7.48 9.09
N ASN A 76 -9.36 8.19 9.56
CA ASN A 76 -10.64 7.57 9.89
C ASN A 76 -11.36 7.06 8.64
N TRP A 77 -11.27 7.78 7.51
CA TRP A 77 -11.74 7.28 6.22
C TRP A 77 -11.00 6.01 5.82
N LEU A 78 -9.66 6.00 5.83
CA LEU A 78 -8.88 4.84 5.44
C LEU A 78 -9.21 3.61 6.30
N GLN A 79 -9.31 3.80 7.62
CA GLN A 79 -9.73 2.73 8.55
C GLN A 79 -11.09 2.15 8.18
N GLY A 80 -12.08 3.01 7.95
CA GLY A 80 -13.44 2.56 7.59
C GLY A 80 -13.48 1.89 6.22
N ALA A 81 -12.75 2.43 5.24
CA ALA A 81 -12.73 1.94 3.87
C ALA A 81 -12.01 0.59 3.73
N LEU A 82 -10.92 0.37 4.49
CA LEU A 82 -10.27 -0.94 4.59
C LEU A 82 -11.20 -1.97 5.26
N ALA A 83 -11.84 -1.61 6.37
CA ALA A 83 -12.76 -2.50 7.08
C ALA A 83 -14.02 -2.86 6.25
N ALA A 84 -14.44 -1.98 5.33
CA ALA A 84 -15.57 -2.20 4.44
C ALA A 84 -15.20 -2.92 3.14
N SER A 85 -13.90 -3.15 2.88
CA SER A 85 -13.46 -3.78 1.64
C SER A 85 -13.96 -5.22 1.54
N THR A 86 -14.39 -5.60 0.35
CA THR A 86 -14.74 -6.98 -0.01
C THR A 86 -13.73 -7.59 -1.00
N SER A 87 -12.68 -6.83 -1.33
CA SER A 87 -11.61 -7.30 -2.20
C SER A 87 -10.72 -8.30 -1.47
N GLN A 88 -10.13 -9.22 -2.23
CA GLN A 88 -9.23 -10.23 -1.70
C GLN A 88 -7.92 -9.61 -1.18
N TRP A 89 -7.47 -8.53 -1.83
CA TRP A 89 -6.24 -7.82 -1.50
C TRP A 89 -6.50 -6.33 -1.32
N ASN A 90 -5.87 -5.74 -0.31
CA ASN A 90 -5.99 -4.33 0.04
C ASN A 90 -4.59 -3.70 0.12
N PHE A 91 -4.33 -2.75 -0.77
CA PHE A 91 -3.01 -2.12 -0.91
C PHE A 91 -3.09 -0.62 -0.66
N VAL A 92 -2.31 -0.15 0.31
CA VAL A 92 -2.19 1.28 0.59
C VAL A 92 -0.92 1.80 -0.05
N PHE A 93 -0.99 2.93 -0.75
CA PHE A 93 0.17 3.58 -1.32
C PHE A 93 0.17 5.08 -1.01
N MET A 94 1.36 5.65 -0.83
CA MET A 94 1.56 7.05 -0.44
C MET A 94 2.93 7.56 -0.89
N HIS A 95 3.23 8.84 -0.66
CA HIS A 95 4.55 9.38 -1.00
C HIS A 95 5.60 9.10 0.07
N HIS A 96 5.31 9.47 1.32
CA HIS A 96 6.25 9.44 2.45
C HIS A 96 6.20 8.09 3.19
N PRO A 97 7.32 7.37 3.36
CA PRO A 97 7.31 6.02 3.92
C PRO A 97 7.12 6.01 5.43
N PRO A 98 6.20 5.18 5.99
CA PRO A 98 6.09 5.00 7.44
C PRO A 98 7.43 4.56 8.07
N TYR A 99 8.19 3.73 7.36
CA TYR A 99 9.49 3.21 7.77
C TYR A 99 10.49 3.30 6.63
N SER A 100 11.71 3.79 6.91
CA SER A 100 12.84 3.74 5.98
C SER A 100 14.17 3.85 6.71
N SER A 101 15.18 3.19 6.15
CA SER A 101 16.58 3.29 6.57
C SER A 101 17.38 4.33 5.75
N ALA A 102 16.75 5.04 4.82
CA ALA A 102 17.40 6.04 3.97
C ALA A 102 17.45 7.43 4.63
N ASN A 103 17.91 8.43 3.88
CA ASN A 103 18.24 9.76 4.40
C ASN A 103 17.07 10.48 5.10
N HIS A 104 15.83 10.34 4.62
CA HIS A 104 14.68 10.96 5.30
C HIS A 104 14.15 10.09 6.44
N GLY A 105 14.27 8.78 6.31
CA GLY A 105 13.97 7.83 7.37
C GLY A 105 12.48 7.71 7.69
N ASP A 106 12.19 7.14 8.85
CA ASP A 106 10.83 6.88 9.32
C ASP A 106 9.96 8.14 9.40
N GLN A 107 8.74 8.06 8.86
CA GLN A 107 7.72 9.10 8.93
C GLN A 107 6.65 8.73 9.94
N THR A 108 6.95 8.97 11.22
CA THR A 108 6.11 8.56 12.36
C THR A 108 4.68 9.03 12.28
N ALA A 109 4.42 10.19 11.67
CA ALA A 109 3.08 10.73 11.48
C ALA A 109 2.16 9.81 10.64
N VAL A 110 2.72 8.95 9.78
CA VAL A 110 1.97 8.01 8.94
C VAL A 110 2.24 6.55 9.32
N GLN A 111 2.77 6.28 10.51
CA GLN A 111 2.81 4.93 11.09
C GLN A 111 1.44 4.58 11.67
N LEU A 112 0.48 4.29 10.79
CA LEU A 112 -0.89 3.90 11.12
C LEU A 112 -1.00 2.37 11.26
N PRO A 113 -2.03 1.84 11.93
CA PRO A 113 -2.18 0.40 12.12
C PRO A 113 -2.78 -0.29 10.89
N TYR A 114 -2.13 -0.15 9.74
CA TYR A 114 -2.58 -0.64 8.42
C TYR A 114 -2.96 -2.12 8.43
N LYS A 115 -2.10 -2.98 9.01
CA LYS A 115 -2.37 -4.42 9.17
C LYS A 115 -3.66 -4.68 9.94
N LEU A 116 -3.86 -3.99 11.07
CA LEU A 116 -5.06 -4.17 11.89
C LEU A 116 -6.32 -3.63 11.22
N TRP A 117 -6.18 -2.66 10.31
CA TRP A 117 -7.29 -2.14 9.51
C TRP A 117 -7.64 -3.03 8.33
N GLY A 118 -6.78 -3.99 7.96
CA GLY A 118 -7.05 -4.97 6.90
C GLY A 118 -6.28 -4.72 5.60
N ALA A 119 -5.25 -3.88 5.60
CA ALA A 119 -4.31 -3.81 4.48
C ALA A 119 -3.45 -5.09 4.45
N ASP A 120 -2.88 -5.39 3.27
CA ASP A 120 -1.95 -6.50 3.03
C ASP A 120 -0.52 -6.03 2.72
N ALA A 121 -0.36 -4.79 2.25
CA ALA A 121 0.94 -4.15 2.04
C ALA A 121 0.79 -2.62 2.02
N VAL A 122 1.90 -1.93 2.33
CA VAL A 122 2.03 -0.48 2.16
C VAL A 122 3.20 -0.16 1.24
N PHE A 123 2.96 0.72 0.27
CA PHE A 123 3.97 1.19 -0.68
C PHE A 123 4.22 2.68 -0.48
N ALA A 124 5.49 3.08 -0.54
CA ALA A 124 5.89 4.47 -0.48
C ALA A 124 7.04 4.79 -1.41
N GLY A 125 7.29 6.08 -1.62
CA GLY A 125 8.45 6.61 -2.33
C GLY A 125 9.27 7.51 -1.40
N HIS A 126 9.45 8.77 -1.82
CA HIS A 126 10.17 9.85 -1.12
C HIS A 126 11.66 9.59 -0.87
N ASP A 127 12.01 8.53 -0.15
CA ASP A 127 13.37 8.08 -0.08
C ASP A 127 13.75 7.40 -1.41
N HIS A 128 14.74 7.97 -2.09
CA HIS A 128 15.19 7.52 -3.42
C HIS A 128 16.06 6.26 -3.33
N THR A 129 15.49 5.21 -2.76
CA THR A 129 16.04 3.87 -2.60
C THR A 129 14.95 2.83 -2.85
N TYR A 130 15.34 1.57 -2.91
CA TYR A 130 14.43 0.46 -2.72
C TYR A 130 14.69 -0.16 -1.36
N GLU A 131 13.63 -0.42 -0.62
CA GLU A 131 13.72 -1.10 0.67
C GLU A 131 12.46 -1.94 0.91
N ARG A 132 12.66 -3.18 1.38
CA ARG A 132 11.59 -4.02 1.94
C ARG A 132 11.79 -4.14 3.44
N ILE A 133 10.74 -3.78 4.17
CA ILE A 133 10.67 -3.87 5.63
C ILE A 133 9.53 -4.80 6.02
N ILE A 134 9.77 -5.72 6.93
CA ILE A 134 8.75 -6.63 7.50
C ILE A 134 8.61 -6.33 8.99
N LEU A 135 7.42 -5.91 9.41
CA LEU A 135 7.09 -5.67 10.81
C LEU A 135 5.83 -6.46 11.15
N ASP A 136 5.91 -7.29 12.19
CA ASP A 136 4.82 -8.19 12.59
C ASP A 136 4.22 -8.95 11.40
N ASP A 137 5.06 -9.59 10.57
CA ASP A 137 4.66 -10.30 9.34
C ASP A 137 3.89 -9.44 8.31
N PHE A 138 4.07 -8.12 8.32
CA PHE A 138 3.42 -7.20 7.40
C PHE A 138 4.45 -6.41 6.56
N PRO A 139 4.35 -6.44 5.22
CA PRO A 139 5.33 -5.81 4.36
C PRO A 139 5.08 -4.32 4.12
N TYR A 140 6.14 -3.53 4.32
CA TYR A 140 6.27 -2.15 3.86
C TYR A 140 7.34 -2.10 2.77
N PHE A 141 7.08 -1.31 1.74
CA PHE A 141 8.00 -1.13 0.63
C PHE A 141 8.30 0.35 0.38
N VAL A 142 9.58 0.71 0.37
CA VAL A 142 10.07 1.94 -0.23
C VAL A 142 10.46 1.64 -1.67
N THR A 143 9.89 2.36 -2.63
CA THR A 143 10.04 2.15 -4.08
C THR A 143 10.46 3.44 -4.81
N GLY A 144 11.22 4.32 -4.15
CA GLY A 144 11.53 5.68 -4.64
C GLY A 144 12.60 5.78 -5.73
N LEU A 145 13.02 4.67 -6.33
CA LEU A 145 14.06 4.62 -7.38
C LEU A 145 13.56 4.93 -8.80
N GLY A 146 12.55 5.81 -8.92
CA GLY A 146 11.90 6.14 -10.19
C GLY A 146 12.71 7.03 -11.14
N GLY A 147 13.87 7.58 -10.72
CA GLY A 147 14.77 8.32 -11.63
C GLY A 147 15.39 9.61 -11.09
N ARG A 148 15.09 10.04 -9.86
CA ARG A 148 15.78 11.18 -9.22
C ARG A 148 17.04 10.72 -8.48
N SER A 149 17.94 11.63 -8.10
CA SER A 149 19.21 11.33 -7.42
C SER A 149 19.05 10.29 -6.30
N ILE A 150 19.78 9.18 -6.41
CA ILE A 150 19.71 8.04 -5.49
C ILE A 150 20.29 8.43 -4.12
N TYR A 151 19.64 7.99 -3.04
CA TYR A 151 20.08 8.27 -1.67
C TYR A 151 20.97 7.16 -1.08
N SER A 152 21.71 7.54 -0.05
CA SER A 152 22.45 6.61 0.79
C SER A 152 21.53 6.00 1.85
N PHE A 153 21.95 4.88 2.42
CA PHE A 153 21.34 4.34 3.63
C PHE A 153 22.09 4.79 4.88
N GLY A 154 21.35 5.02 5.95
CA GLY A 154 21.84 5.16 7.31
C GLY A 154 21.73 3.85 8.09
N THR A 155 21.51 3.98 9.40
CA THR A 155 21.21 2.86 10.28
C THR A 155 19.91 2.18 9.84
N PRO A 156 19.87 0.85 9.71
CA PRO A 156 18.64 0.13 9.39
C PRO A 156 17.54 0.42 10.40
N THR A 157 16.33 0.75 9.92
CA THR A 157 15.13 0.72 10.75
C THR A 157 14.75 -0.72 11.10
N THR A 158 13.98 -0.89 12.17
CA THR A 158 13.53 -2.22 12.62
C THR A 158 12.76 -2.92 11.50
N GLY A 159 13.05 -4.20 11.28
CA GLY A 159 12.40 -5.00 10.24
C GLY A 159 12.93 -4.77 8.82
N SER A 160 13.94 -3.92 8.62
CA SER A 160 14.60 -3.77 7.30
C SER A 160 15.27 -5.08 6.89
N GLU A 161 14.76 -5.71 5.82
CA GLU A 161 15.22 -7.01 5.32
C GLU A 161 16.08 -6.86 4.06
N VAL A 162 15.66 -6.01 3.11
CA VAL A 162 16.37 -5.79 1.84
C VAL A 162 16.49 -4.31 1.56
N ARG A 163 17.68 -3.88 1.15
CA ARG A 163 18.02 -2.49 0.81
C ARG A 163 18.80 -2.44 -0.49
N TYR A 164 18.40 -1.58 -1.41
CA TYR A 164 19.05 -1.40 -2.70
C TYR A 164 19.08 0.08 -3.11
N ASN A 165 20.26 0.57 -3.49
CA ASN A 165 20.48 1.95 -3.95
C ASN A 165 21.59 2.03 -5.03
N GLN A 166 21.75 0.97 -5.82
CA GLN A 166 22.82 0.94 -6.84
C GLN A 166 22.36 1.47 -8.21
N ASN A 167 21.08 1.39 -8.52
CA ASN A 167 20.52 1.84 -9.79
C ASN A 167 19.02 2.14 -9.65
N TYR A 168 18.41 2.73 -10.68
CA TYR A 168 16.97 2.95 -10.77
C TYR A 168 16.21 1.64 -10.97
N GLY A 169 14.90 1.66 -10.72
CA GLY A 169 14.08 0.46 -10.86
C GLY A 169 12.61 0.72 -10.58
N ALA A 170 11.82 -0.35 -10.68
CA ALA A 170 10.40 -0.32 -10.38
C ALA A 170 9.96 -1.63 -9.74
N MET A 171 8.89 -1.56 -8.95
CA MET A 171 8.23 -2.74 -8.42
C MET A 171 7.12 -3.20 -9.36
N LYS A 172 7.06 -4.51 -9.59
CA LYS A 172 5.93 -5.21 -10.21
C LYS A 172 5.27 -6.04 -9.12
N VAL A 173 3.93 -5.98 -9.06
CA VAL A 173 3.14 -6.85 -8.19
C VAL A 173 2.28 -7.76 -9.06
N VAL A 174 2.35 -9.06 -8.81
CA VAL A 174 1.52 -10.08 -9.47
C VAL A 174 0.66 -10.72 -8.41
N VAL A 175 -0.65 -10.70 -8.63
CA VAL A 175 -1.63 -11.14 -7.63
C VAL A 175 -2.57 -12.17 -8.25
N ASP A 176 -2.85 -13.22 -7.49
CA ASP A 176 -3.96 -14.15 -7.70
C ASP A 176 -4.82 -14.23 -6.41
N ASP A 177 -5.79 -15.14 -6.35
CA ASP A 177 -6.73 -15.22 -5.22
C ASP A 177 -6.07 -15.64 -3.90
N THR A 178 -4.85 -16.18 -3.95
CA THR A 178 -4.14 -16.78 -2.82
C THR A 178 -2.78 -16.17 -2.58
N THR A 179 -2.14 -15.60 -3.60
CA THR A 179 -0.79 -15.06 -3.53
C THR A 179 -0.67 -13.63 -4.07
N ALA A 180 0.14 -12.82 -3.39
CA ALA A 180 0.64 -11.56 -3.89
C ALA A 180 2.18 -11.63 -3.92
N THR A 181 2.74 -11.59 -5.13
CA THR A 181 4.18 -11.63 -5.39
C THR A 181 4.67 -10.21 -5.72
N PHE A 182 5.48 -9.65 -4.83
CA PHE A 182 6.13 -8.35 -4.96
C PHE A 182 7.53 -8.52 -5.52
N GLN A 183 7.84 -7.88 -6.64
CA GLN A 183 9.10 -8.07 -7.36
C GLN A 183 9.72 -6.72 -7.67
N PHE A 184 10.90 -6.44 -7.13
CA PHE A 184 11.66 -5.24 -7.51
C PHE A 184 12.65 -5.56 -8.63
N TYR A 185 12.56 -4.79 -9.71
CA TYR A 185 13.45 -4.89 -10.87
C TYR A 185 14.30 -3.62 -10.98
N ALA A 186 15.61 -3.77 -10.86
CA ALA A 186 16.57 -2.70 -11.12
C ALA A 186 16.89 -2.61 -12.61
N LEU A 187 17.21 -1.42 -13.13
CA LEU A 187 17.59 -1.17 -14.54
C LEU A 187 19.02 -1.63 -14.84
N ASN A 188 19.34 -2.88 -14.52
CA ASN A 188 20.64 -3.49 -14.80
C ASN A 188 20.57 -4.29 -16.12
N GLY A 189 20.56 -3.55 -17.24
CA GLY A 189 20.50 -4.11 -18.60
C GLY A 189 19.13 -4.01 -19.27
N PHE A 190 19.15 -3.84 -20.60
CA PHE A 190 17.97 -3.77 -21.46
C PHE A 190 17.92 -4.94 -22.44
N PRO A 191 16.72 -5.50 -22.75
CA PRO A 191 15.41 -5.17 -22.16
C PRO A 191 15.13 -5.95 -20.85
N GLY A 192 14.39 -5.35 -19.91
CA GLY A 192 13.69 -6.09 -18.84
C GLY A 192 14.11 -5.82 -17.39
N GLY A 193 15.21 -5.10 -17.14
CA GLY A 193 15.76 -4.97 -15.77
C GLY A 193 16.17 -6.32 -15.15
N ALA A 194 16.86 -6.28 -14.02
CA ALA A 194 17.25 -7.47 -13.26
C ALA A 194 16.37 -7.59 -12.02
N LEU A 195 15.73 -8.76 -11.85
CA LEU A 195 15.03 -9.11 -10.62
C LEU A 195 16.04 -9.04 -9.46
N THR A 196 15.80 -8.12 -8.55
CA THR A 196 16.72 -7.79 -7.45
C THR A 196 16.16 -8.24 -6.10
N ASP A 197 14.84 -8.19 -5.92
CA ASP A 197 14.16 -8.77 -4.76
C ASP A 197 12.82 -9.37 -5.17
N THR A 198 12.40 -10.41 -4.44
CA THR A 198 11.07 -11.01 -4.54
C THR A 198 10.56 -11.35 -3.15
N TYR A 199 9.30 -11.02 -2.89
CA TYR A 199 8.61 -11.35 -1.65
C TYR A 199 7.21 -11.83 -1.97
N ILE A 200 6.73 -12.85 -1.24
CA ILE A 200 5.42 -13.45 -1.49
C ILE A 200 4.63 -13.39 -0.19
N VAL A 201 3.45 -12.78 -0.26
CA VAL A 201 2.41 -12.93 0.76
C VAL A 201 1.44 -13.99 0.26
N VAL A 202 1.08 -14.91 1.15
CA VAL A 202 0.09 -15.95 0.89
C VAL A 202 -1.04 -15.76 1.87
N ILE A 203 -2.27 -15.64 1.37
CA ILE A 203 -3.45 -15.75 2.21
C ILE A 203 -3.62 -17.23 2.50
N PRO A 204 -3.53 -17.69 3.75
CA PRO A 204 -3.74 -19.09 4.06
C PRO A 204 -5.16 -19.47 3.65
N GLU A 205 -5.28 -20.51 2.81
CA GLU A 205 -6.57 -21.14 2.53
C GLU A 205 -7.34 -21.35 3.85
N PRO A 206 -8.64 -21.04 3.90
CA PRO A 206 -9.42 -21.36 5.08
C PRO A 206 -9.24 -22.86 5.32
N ALA A 207 -8.69 -23.22 6.49
CA ALA A 207 -8.42 -24.61 6.83
C ALA A 207 -9.68 -25.41 6.53
N THR A 208 -9.63 -26.29 5.53
CA THR A 208 -10.74 -27.15 5.18
C THR A 208 -11.13 -27.86 6.47
N MET A 209 -12.30 -27.53 7.04
CA MET A 209 -12.81 -28.27 8.17
C MET A 209 -12.93 -29.71 7.69
N LEU A 210 -11.98 -30.55 8.10
CA LEU A 210 -12.10 -31.98 7.92
C LEU A 210 -13.28 -32.36 8.80
N VAL A 211 -14.47 -32.42 8.21
CA VAL A 211 -15.63 -33.03 8.84
C VAL A 211 -15.27 -34.51 8.94
N LEU A 212 -14.56 -34.87 10.01
CA LEU A 212 -14.46 -36.25 10.46
C LEU A 212 -15.87 -36.64 10.84
N GLY A 213 -16.55 -37.30 9.90
CA GLY A 213 -17.85 -37.89 10.11
C GLY A 213 -17.76 -38.90 11.25
N LEU A 214 -18.05 -38.46 12.46
CA LEU A 214 -18.29 -39.31 13.62
C LEU A 214 -19.49 -38.74 14.37
N GLY A 215 -20.63 -39.38 14.09
CA GLY A 215 -21.74 -39.60 15.02
C GLY A 215 -22.31 -38.39 15.74
N LEU A 216 -23.56 -38.03 15.40
CA LEU A 216 -24.45 -37.28 16.28
C LEU A 216 -24.38 -37.83 17.72
N VAL A 217 -24.05 -36.96 18.66
CA VAL A 217 -24.53 -37.03 20.04
C VAL A 217 -25.11 -35.65 20.37
N PRO A 218 -26.42 -35.51 20.61
CA PRO A 218 -26.99 -34.23 21.01
C PRO A 218 -26.70 -34.00 22.49
N ALA A 219 -26.02 -32.91 22.84
CA ALA A 219 -25.95 -32.44 24.22
C ALA A 219 -26.03 -30.91 24.30
N LEU A 220 -27.24 -30.48 24.65
CA LEU A 220 -27.67 -29.31 25.42
C LEU A 220 -27.24 -27.88 25.02
N LEU A 221 -28.30 -27.10 24.77
CA LEU A 221 -28.43 -25.64 24.86
C LEU A 221 -27.59 -24.97 25.97
N GLY A 222 -26.91 -23.89 25.60
CA GLY A 222 -26.45 -22.84 26.51
C GLY A 222 -26.34 -21.50 25.79
N ARG A 223 -27.42 -20.71 25.77
CA ARG A 223 -27.41 -19.29 25.38
C ARG A 223 -26.75 -18.43 26.46
N ALA A 224 -25.90 -17.48 26.08
CA ALA A 224 -25.81 -16.12 26.67
C ALA A 224 -24.94 -15.23 25.74
N ARG A 225 -25.53 -14.34 24.93
CA ARG A 225 -25.84 -12.92 25.19
C ARG A 225 -24.64 -12.03 25.58
N ARG A 226 -24.35 -11.12 24.65
CA ARG A 226 -23.83 -9.75 24.78
C ARG A 226 -23.81 -9.19 26.20
N ARG A 227 -22.67 -8.61 26.58
CA ARG A 227 -22.57 -7.20 26.97
C ARG A 227 -21.35 -6.59 26.28
#